data_AF-A0A9J6GUH1-F1
#
_entry.id   AF-A0A9J6GUH1-F1
#
_cell.length_a   1.000
_cell.length_b   1.000
_cell.length_c   1.000
_cell.angle_alpha   90.00
_cell.angle_beta   90.00
_cell.angle_gamma   90.00
#
_symmetry.space_group_name_H-M   'P 1'
#
loop_
_entity.id
_entity.type
_entity.pdbx_description
1 polymer ?
#
loop_
_entity_poly.entity_id
_entity_poly.type
_entity_poly.pdbx_seq_one_letter_code
_entity_poly.pdbx_strand_id
1 'polypeptide(L)' 'MEGLTPADLTFTLNTDESPVLKSSKTSVWPLQFTLNELPPTARLKHRVLAGLWLATTHPNMQAFLSRFIAGVNAM' A
#
# COMPACT_ATOMS: atom_id res chain seq x y z
N MET A 1 24.60 -16.12 0.42
CA MET A 1 23.23 -15.73 0.03
C MET A 1 22.39 -15.92 1.27
N GLU A 2 22.23 -14.86 2.06
CA GLU A 2 21.43 -14.94 3.28
C GLU A 2 19.95 -15.00 2.88
N GLY A 3 19.25 -16.03 3.35
CA GLY A 3 17.82 -16.20 3.12
C GLY A 3 17.00 -15.40 4.13
N LEU A 4 15.69 -15.31 3.89
CA LEU A 4 14.73 -14.74 4.84
C LEU A 4 14.76 -15.54 6.15
N THR A 5 14.90 -14.82 7.25
CA THR A 5 14.79 -15.33 8.61
C THR A 5 13.32 -15.37 9.05
N PRO A 6 12.98 -16.14 10.10
CA PRO A 6 11.61 -16.15 10.65
C PRO A 6 11.16 -14.80 11.24
N ALA A 7 12.07 -13.84 11.42
CA ALA A 7 11.77 -12.50 11.89
C ALA A 7 11.48 -11.52 10.74
N ASP A 8 11.77 -11.91 9.50
CA ASP A 8 11.52 -11.05 8.34
C ASP A 8 10.04 -11.10 7.95
N LEU A 9 9.43 -9.91 7.83
CA LEU A 9 8.05 -9.74 7.38
C LEU A 9 8.04 -9.25 5.95
N THR A 10 7.17 -9.84 5.13
CA THR A 10 7.00 -9.44 3.73
C THR A 10 5.58 -8.92 3.49
N PHE A 11 5.51 -7.82 2.75
CA PHE A 11 4.27 -7.12 2.47
C PHE A 11 3.99 -7.09 0.98
N THR A 12 2.72 -7.25 0.61
CA THR A 12 2.24 -6.97 -0.75
C THR A 12 1.51 -5.63 -0.74
N LEU A 13 2.05 -4.65 -1.48
CA LEU A 13 1.47 -3.30 -1.62
C LEU A 13 0.59 -3.23 -2.87
N ASN A 14 -0.54 -2.53 -2.76
CA ASN A 14 -1.40 -2.17 -3.88
C ASN A 14 -1.78 -0.69 -3.82
N THR A 15 -1.76 -0.05 -4.99
CA THR A 15 -2.10 1.35 -5.22
C THR A 15 -2.83 1.43 -6.55
N ASP A 16 -4.06 0.93 -6.57
CA ASP A 16 -4.92 1.00 -7.74
C ASP A 16 -5.77 2.26 -7.68
N GLU A 17 -6.13 2.81 -8.84
CA GLU A 17 -7.00 3.99 -8.89
C GLU A 17 -8.44 3.61 -8.58
N SER A 18 -9.08 4.42 -7.72
CA SER A 18 -10.51 4.33 -7.53
C SER A 18 -11.16 5.68 -7.87
N PRO A 19 -11.99 5.76 -8.92
CA PRO A 19 -12.78 6.96 -9.18
C PRO A 19 -13.87 7.08 -8.12
N VAL A 20 -13.79 8.11 -7.28
CA VAL A 20 -14.65 8.23 -6.08
C VAL A 20 -16.02 8.85 -6.38
N LEU A 21 -16.18 9.55 -7.50
CA LEU A 21 -17.47 10.06 -7.95
C LEU A 21 -17.53 10.09 -9.48
N LYS A 22 -18.63 9.56 -10.05
CA LYS A 22 -18.90 9.52 -11.50
C LYS A 22 -18.84 10.89 -12.22
N SER A 23 -18.71 12.01 -11.49
CA SER A 23 -18.67 13.37 -12.03
C SER A 23 -17.56 14.26 -11.44
N SER A 24 -16.72 13.75 -10.52
CA SER A 24 -15.69 14.57 -9.89
C SER A 24 -14.36 14.37 -10.61
N LYS A 25 -13.66 15.46 -10.93
CA LYS A 25 -12.32 15.42 -11.54
C LYS A 25 -11.23 14.90 -10.59
N THR A 26 -11.60 14.26 -9.48
CA THR A 26 -10.70 13.88 -8.39
C THR A 26 -10.57 12.37 -8.36
N SER A 27 -9.36 11.88 -8.52
CA SER A 27 -8.98 10.48 -8.39
C SER A 27 -8.43 10.22 -6.99
N VAL A 28 -8.65 8.99 -6.51
CA VAL A 28 -8.17 8.55 -5.20
C VAL A 28 -7.32 7.32 -5.36
N TRP A 29 -6.15 7.37 -4.73
CA TRP A 29 -5.13 6.34 -4.81
C TRP A 29 -4.87 5.83 -3.39
N PRO A 30 -5.60 4.80 -2.93
CA PRO A 30 -5.35 4.16 -1.65
C PRO A 30 -4.07 3.33 -1.72
N LEU A 31 -3.13 3.58 -0.81
CA LEU A 31 -2.02 2.68 -0.53
C LEU A 31 -2.48 1.63 0.47
N GLN A 32 -2.76 0.43 -0.04
CA GLN A 32 -3.16 -0.72 0.76
C GLN A 32 -2.03 -1.73 0.82
N PHE A 33 -1.91 -2.44 1.95
CA PHE A 33 -1.01 -3.58 2.02
C PHE A 33 -1.61 -4.78 2.75
N THR A 34 -1.03 -5.94 2.45
CA THR A 34 -1.29 -7.20 3.15
C THR A 34 0.02 -7.84 3.59
N LEU A 35 -0.05 -8.55 4.72
CA LEU A 35 1.08 -9.29 5.28
C LEU A 35 1.05 -10.74 4.75
N ASN A 36 2.14 -11.18 4.13
CA ASN A 36 2.16 -12.45 3.42
C ASN A 36 2.25 -13.65 4.37
N GLU A 37 2.77 -13.46 5.57
CA GLU A 37 2.91 -14.50 6.59
C GLU A 37 1.55 -14.84 7.25
N LEU A 38 0.51 -14.03 7.02
CA LEU A 38 -0.85 -14.35 7.45
C LEU A 38 -1.46 -15.46 6.58
N PRO A 39 -2.28 -16.37 7.17
CA PRO A 39 -3.10 -17.32 6.41
C PRO A 39 -4.02 -16.61 5.40
N PRO A 40 -4.37 -17.23 4.26
CA PRO A 40 -5.15 -16.60 3.20
C PRO A 40 -6.47 -15.96 3.67
N THR A 41 -7.20 -16.63 4.57
CA THR A 41 -8.46 -16.14 5.15
C THR A 41 -8.27 -14.91 6.02
N ALA A 42 -7.17 -14.84 6.78
CA ALA A 42 -6.82 -13.69 7.59
C ALA A 42 -6.30 -12.53 6.71
N ARG A 43 -5.49 -12.83 5.68
CA ARG A 43 -4.89 -11.83 4.79
C ARG A 43 -5.93 -10.93 4.11
N LEU A 44 -7.04 -11.51 3.65
CA LEU A 44 -8.12 -10.77 2.99
C LEU A 44 -8.92 -9.90 3.96
N LYS A 45 -9.03 -10.35 5.22
CA LYS A 45 -9.72 -9.63 6.30
C LYS A 45 -8.87 -8.50 6.88
N HIS A 46 -7.56 -8.65 6.90
CA HIS A 46 -6.60 -7.72 7.48
C HIS A 46 -5.85 -6.92 6.41
N ARG A 47 -6.60 -6.29 5.49
CA ARG A 47 -6.05 -5.29 4.58
C ARG A 47 -5.90 -3.96 5.31
N VAL A 48 -4.69 -3.42 5.34
CA VAL A 48 -4.41 -2.15 5.99
C VAL A 48 -4.34 -1.05 4.94
N LEU A 49 -5.06 0.05 5.17
CA LEU A 49 -4.90 1.28 4.41
C LEU A 49 -3.78 2.10 5.06
N ALA A 50 -2.60 2.13 4.43
CA ALA A 50 -1.43 2.83 4.92
C ALA A 50 -1.35 4.30 4.49
N GLY A 51 -2.05 4.65 3.43
CA GLY A 51 -2.05 6.00 2.90
C GLY A 51 -3.19 6.23 1.92
N LEU A 52 -3.55 7.50 1.75
CA LEU A 52 -4.58 7.91 0.81
C LEU A 52 -4.11 9.15 0.08
N TRP A 53 -3.99 9.08 -1.24
CA TRP A 53 -3.64 10.23 -2.07
C TRP A 53 -4.86 10.70 -2.86
N LEU A 54 -5.29 11.93 -2.60
CA LEU A 54 -6.42 12.58 -3.26
C LEU A 54 -5.88 13.62 -4.24
N ALA A 55 -6.00 13.37 -5.53
CA ALA A 55 -5.55 14.32 -6.55
C ALA A 55 -6.37 14.20 -7.83
N THR A 56 -6.42 15.29 -8.59
CA THR A 56 -7.07 15.30 -9.91
C THR A 56 -6.22 14.67 -11.02
N THR A 57 -4.94 14.42 -10.72
CA THR A 57 -3.95 13.82 -11.62
C THR A 57 -3.27 12.64 -10.95
N HIS A 58 -2.70 11.76 -11.78
CA HIS A 58 -1.94 10.61 -11.31
C HIS A 58 -0.79 11.07 -10.39
N PRO A 59 -0.67 10.52 -9.17
CA PRO A 59 0.40 10.87 -8.25
C PRO A 59 1.77 10.54 -8.85
N ASN A 60 2.79 11.28 -8.43
CA ASN A 60 4.15 10.76 -8.54
C ASN A 60 4.28 9.58 -7.57
N MET A 61 4.08 8.37 -8.08
CA MET A 61 4.07 7.13 -7.29
C MET A 61 5.36 6.92 -6.52
N GLN A 62 6.49 7.36 -7.07
CA GLN A 62 7.77 7.27 -6.36
C GLN A 62 7.83 8.22 -5.16
N ALA A 63 7.33 9.44 -5.29
CA ALA A 63 7.22 10.37 -4.16
C ALA A 63 6.24 9.86 -3.09
N PHE A 64 5.13 9.25 -3.50
CA PHE A 64 4.13 8.70 -2.58
C PHE A 64 4.65 7.48 -1.82
N LEU A 65 5.21 6.49 -2.53
CA LEU A 65 5.70 5.24 -1.94
C LEU A 65 7.01 5.41 -1.17
N SER A 66 7.92 6.28 -1.61
CA SER A 66 9.22 6.47 -0.92
C SER A 66 9.05 6.92 0.53
N ARG A 67 8.05 7.75 0.83
CA ARG A 67 7.74 8.17 2.20
C ARG A 67 7.28 7.00 3.07
N PHE A 68 6.44 6.13 2.53
CA PHE A 68 5.98 4.94 3.22
C PHE A 68 7.14 3.97 3.48
N ILE A 69 7.94 3.67 2.45
CA ILE A 69 9.09 2.77 2.55
C ILE A 69 10.12 3.29 3.57
N ALA A 70 10.42 4.59 3.55
CA ALA A 70 11.31 5.21 4.52
C ALA A 70 10.81 5.05 5.96
N GLY A 71 9.50 5.16 6.19
CA GLY A 71 8.88 4.95 7.50
C GLY A 71 8.99 3.50 7.97
N VAL A 72 8.78 2.53 7.07
CA VAL A 72 8.89 1.10 7.39
C VAL A 72 10.34 0.70 7.68
N ASN A 73 11.30 1.21 6.91
CA ASN A 73 12.72 0.89 7.10
C ASN A 73 13.36 1.58 8.31
N ALA A 74 12.68 2.59 8.89
CA ALA A 74 13.14 3.27 10.09
C ALA A 74 12.67 2.58 11.39
N MET A 75 11.86 1.53 11.29
CA MET A 75 11.40 0.71 12.42
C MET A 75 12.39 -0.40 12.78
#